data_AF-A0A7S2A1P0-F1
#
_entry.id   AF-A0A7S2A1P0-F1
#
_cell.length_a   1.000
_cell.length_b   1.000
_cell.length_c   1.000
_cell.angle_alpha   90.00
_cell.angle_beta   90.00
_cell.angle_gamma   90.00
#
_symmetry.space_group_name_H-M   'P 1'
#
loop_
_entity.id
_entity.type
_entity.pdbx_description
1 polymer ?
#
loop_
_entity_poly.entity_id
_entity_poly.type
_entity_poly.pdbx_seq_one_letter_code
_entity_poly.pdbx_strand_id
1 'polypeptide(L)'
;AAAAGVVRRKRTKKIHIPVEEHPTYNFIGLIIGPRGKTQKEMEAKTNCKIAIRGKGSIKEGAKGRRDGKVMDGDDDPLHVVITGDDQANVDMAADMIEK
;
A
#
# COMPACT_ATOMS: atom_id res chain seq x y z
N ALA A 1 -39.86 3.42 2.70
CA ALA A 1 -39.03 3.67 1.51
C ALA A 1 -37.75 4.37 1.95
N ALA A 2 -36.61 3.67 1.96
CA ALA A 2 -35.31 4.27 2.21
C ALA A 2 -34.21 3.39 1.60
N ALA A 3 -34.29 3.16 0.29
CA ALA A 3 -33.12 2.78 -0.49
C ALA A 3 -32.34 4.07 -0.76
N ALA A 4 -31.75 4.64 0.29
CA ALA A 4 -30.75 5.67 0.13
C ALA A 4 -29.62 5.03 -0.66
N GLY A 5 -29.43 5.45 -1.90
CA GLY A 5 -28.24 5.12 -2.67
C GLY A 5 -27.03 5.59 -1.88
N VAL A 6 -26.44 4.69 -1.09
CA VAL A 6 -25.19 4.97 -0.41
C VAL A 6 -24.15 4.99 -1.51
N VAL A 7 -23.76 6.21 -1.91
CA VAL A 7 -22.51 6.45 -2.62
C VAL A 7 -21.46 5.68 -1.84
N ARG A 8 -20.96 4.56 -2.37
CA ARG A 8 -19.90 3.78 -1.74
C ARG A 8 -18.65 4.64 -1.72
N ARG A 9 -18.52 5.48 -0.69
CA ARG A 9 -17.34 6.31 -0.46
C ARG A 9 -16.24 5.35 -0.01
N LYS A 10 -15.47 4.88 -0.99
CA LYS A 10 -14.24 4.15 -0.73
C LYS A 10 -13.33 5.05 0.09
N ARG A 11 -12.87 4.52 1.21
CA ARG A 11 -11.99 5.19 2.15
C ARG A 11 -10.57 4.82 1.77
N THR A 12 -9.70 5.82 1.74
CA THR A 12 -8.30 5.61 1.39
C THR A 12 -7.42 6.18 2.47
N LYS A 13 -6.44 5.40 2.93
CA LYS A 13 -5.40 5.82 3.89
C LYS A 13 -4.03 5.62 3.25
N LYS A 14 -3.16 6.60 3.43
CA LYS A 14 -1.78 6.58 2.92
C LYS A 14 -0.83 6.54 4.11
N ILE A 15 0.11 5.60 4.10
CA ILE A 15 1.11 5.40 5.14
C ILE A 15 2.47 5.54 4.49
N HIS A 16 3.26 6.49 4.95
CA HIS A 16 4.60 6.74 4.42
C HIS A 16 5.59 5.84 5.17
N ILE A 17 6.44 5.15 4.43
CA ILE A 17 7.47 4.27 4.98
C ILE A 17 8.81 5.02 4.91
N PRO A 18 9.51 5.23 6.03
CA PRO A 18 10.80 5.90 6.06
C PRO A 18 11.91 4.96 5.56
N VAL A 19 11.95 4.74 4.25
CA VAL A 19 13.02 3.97 3.58
C VAL A 19 14.35 4.70 3.57
N GLU A 20 14.33 6.03 3.73
CA GLU A 20 15.53 6.86 3.77
C GLU A 20 16.35 6.61 5.04
N GLU A 21 15.70 6.31 6.17
CA GLU A 21 16.35 6.00 7.43
C GLU A 21 16.92 4.56 7.45
N HIS A 22 16.25 3.63 6.76
CA HIS A 22 16.64 2.21 6.72
C HIS A 22 16.55 1.60 5.32
N PRO A 23 17.45 1.97 4.38
CA PRO A 23 17.40 1.52 2.98
C PRO A 23 17.67 0.02 2.80
N THR A 24 18.32 -0.62 3.78
CA THR A 24 18.61 -2.07 3.78
C THR A 24 17.48 -2.91 4.38
N TYR A 25 16.45 -2.28 4.95
CA TYR A 25 15.34 -2.98 5.58
C TYR A 25 14.22 -3.26 4.58
N ASN A 26 13.80 -4.53 4.50
CA ASN A 26 12.86 -4.99 3.48
C ASN A 26 11.39 -4.76 3.89
N PHE A 27 10.97 -3.50 4.06
CA PHE A 27 9.59 -3.16 4.44
C PHE A 27 8.54 -3.78 3.50
N ILE A 28 8.78 -3.70 2.19
CA ILE A 28 7.90 -4.28 1.16
C ILE A 28 7.79 -5.80 1.35
N GLY A 29 8.92 -6.47 1.58
CA GLY A 29 8.98 -7.91 1.79
C GLY A 29 8.27 -8.35 3.08
N LEU A 30 8.29 -7.51 4.11
CA LEU A 30 7.59 -7.77 5.38
C LEU A 30 6.07 -7.60 5.23
N ILE A 31 5.62 -6.53 4.57
CA ILE A 31 4.19 -6.26 4.34
C ILE A 31 3.57 -7.29 3.40
N ILE A 32 4.25 -7.61 2.29
CA ILE A 32 3.78 -8.59 1.31
C ILE A 32 3.93 -10.02 1.83
N GLY A 33 5.03 -10.29 2.52
CA GLY A 33 5.43 -11.62 2.96
C GLY A 33 5.88 -12.54 1.81
N PRO A 34 6.32 -13.76 2.13
CA PRO A 34 6.73 -14.73 1.13
C PRO A 34 5.54 -15.05 0.20
N ARG A 35 5.75 -14.87 -1.12
CA ARG A 35 4.74 -15.10 -2.17
C ARG A 35 3.45 -14.27 -2.03
N GLY A 36 3.46 -13.15 -1.32
CA GLY A 36 2.26 -12.32 -1.13
C GLY A 36 1.23 -12.92 -0.18
N LYS A 37 1.63 -13.91 0.63
CA LYS A 37 0.72 -14.56 1.58
C LYS A 37 0.24 -13.57 2.65
N THR A 38 1.15 -12.79 3.23
CA THR A 38 0.83 -11.83 4.30
C THR A 38 -0.08 -10.71 3.80
N GLN A 39 0.23 -10.11 2.64
CA GLN A 39 -0.64 -9.10 2.03
C GLN A 39 -2.04 -9.68 1.76
N LYS A 40 -2.13 -10.86 1.15
CA LYS A 40 -3.42 -11.47 0.83
C LYS A 40 -4.23 -11.84 2.08
N GLU A 41 -3.56 -12.32 3.14
CA GLU A 41 -4.20 -12.57 4.43
C GLU A 41 -4.69 -11.26 5.08
N MET A 42 -3.92 -10.18 5.00
CA MET A 42 -4.27 -8.87 5.55
C MET A 42 -5.44 -8.24 4.78
N GLU A 43 -5.40 -8.27 3.44
CA GLU A 43 -6.49 -7.84 2.57
C GLU A 43 -7.75 -8.67 2.80
N ALA A 44 -7.64 -9.99 2.98
CA ALA A 44 -8.79 -10.86 3.26
C ALA A 44 -9.40 -10.63 4.65
N LYS A 45 -8.57 -10.37 5.67
CA LYS A 45 -9.04 -10.11 7.04
C LYS A 45 -9.76 -8.78 7.18
N THR A 46 -9.24 -7.76 6.50
CA THR A 46 -9.77 -6.38 6.59
C THR A 46 -10.74 -6.06 5.46
N ASN A 47 -10.84 -6.90 4.43
CA ASN A 47 -11.60 -6.63 3.22
C ASN A 47 -11.20 -5.28 2.56
N CYS A 48 -9.92 -4.93 2.70
CA CYS A 48 -9.29 -3.75 2.13
C CYS A 48 -8.35 -4.15 0.99
N LYS A 49 -8.04 -3.19 0.13
CA LYS A 49 -7.04 -3.29 -0.93
C LYS A 49 -5.78 -2.55 -0.53
N ILE A 50 -4.65 -3.25 -0.51
CA ILE A 50 -3.35 -2.72 -0.08
C ILE A 50 -2.44 -2.61 -1.30
N ALA A 51 -2.01 -1.40 -1.64
CA ALA A 51 -1.15 -1.13 -2.78
C ALA A 51 0.09 -0.33 -2.34
N ILE A 52 1.27 -0.88 -2.57
CA ILE A 52 2.53 -0.19 -2.30
C ILE A 52 2.88 0.64 -3.54
N ARG A 53 3.24 1.91 -3.33
CA ARG A 53 3.57 2.91 -4.35
C ARG A 53 4.79 3.71 -3.88
N GLY A 54 5.38 4.52 -4.76
CA GLY A 54 6.52 5.38 -4.44
C GLY A 54 7.89 4.79 -4.80
N LYS A 55 8.92 5.60 -4.59
CA LYS A 55 10.32 5.32 -4.96
C LYS A 55 10.87 4.11 -4.19
N GLY A 56 11.36 3.10 -4.89
CA GLY A 56 11.85 1.84 -4.30
C GLY A 56 10.80 0.74 -4.11
N SER A 57 9.54 0.97 -4.48
CA SER A 57 8.47 -0.06 -4.43
C SER A 57 8.70 -1.27 -5.35
N ILE A 58 9.61 -1.14 -6.31
CA ILE A 58 9.94 -2.18 -7.29
C ILE A 58 11.33 -2.72 -6.96
N LYS A 59 11.40 -3.97 -6.48
CA LYS A 59 12.66 -4.65 -6.16
C LYS A 59 13.54 -4.72 -7.42
N GLU A 60 14.79 -4.27 -7.31
CA GLU A 60 15.83 -4.15 -8.35
C GLU A 60 16.14 -5.40 -9.21
N GLY A 61 15.41 -6.51 -9.06
CA GLY A 61 15.53 -7.70 -9.91
C GLY A 61 14.49 -7.82 -11.03
N ALA A 62 13.42 -7.02 -11.00
CA ALA A 62 12.38 -7.04 -12.02
C ALA A 62 12.54 -5.86 -13.00
N LYS A 63 13.70 -5.79 -13.68
CA LYS A 63 13.92 -5.04 -14.94
C LYS A 63 13.42 -3.57 -14.87
N GLY A 64 14.24 -2.60 -14.44
CA GLY A 64 15.39 -2.16 -15.21
C GLY A 64 14.97 -1.77 -16.64
N ARG A 65 14.75 -0.47 -16.89
CA ARG A 65 14.36 0.21 -18.15
C ARG A 65 12.86 0.48 -18.32
N ARG A 66 12.44 1.68 -17.96
CA ARG A 66 11.73 2.51 -18.93
C ARG A 66 12.21 3.95 -18.80
N ASP A 67 13.20 4.27 -19.64
CA ASP A 67 13.66 5.61 -19.98
C ASP A 67 14.22 6.45 -18.82
N GLY A 68 15.31 7.17 -19.04
CA GLY A 68 15.76 8.23 -18.13
C GLY A 68 14.81 9.44 -18.10
N LYS A 69 13.49 9.20 -18.08
CA LYS A 69 12.45 10.19 -17.88
C LYS A 69 11.90 10.01 -16.47
N VAL A 70 12.29 10.97 -15.63
CA VAL A 70 11.63 11.26 -14.37
C VAL A 70 10.15 11.46 -14.70
N MET A 71 9.33 10.48 -14.37
CA MET A 71 7.89 10.54 -14.58
C MET A 71 7.36 11.36 -13.40
N ASP A 72 6.83 12.56 -13.66
CA ASP A 72 6.29 13.47 -12.64
C ASP A 72 5.46 12.70 -11.60
N GLY A 73 6.04 12.49 -10.41
CA GLY A 73 5.54 11.56 -9.39
C GLY A 73 6.60 10.65 -8.74
N ASP A 74 7.85 10.64 -9.24
CA ASP A 74 9.01 9.94 -8.65
C ASP A 74 9.57 10.60 -7.37
N ASP A 75 9.02 11.75 -6.96
CA ASP A 75 9.40 12.50 -5.75
C ASP A 75 8.71 11.99 -4.48
N ASP A 76 7.64 11.19 -4.60
CA ASP A 76 6.89 10.73 -3.43
C ASP A 76 7.60 9.52 -2.77
N PRO A 77 7.95 9.59 -1.47
CA PRO A 77 8.65 8.53 -0.77
C PRO A 77 7.84 7.23 -0.75
N LEU A 78 8.49 6.10 -0.47
CA LEU A 78 7.82 4.80 -0.43
C LEU A 78 6.59 4.89 0.50
N HIS A 79 5.42 4.54 -0.01
CA HIS A 79 4.18 4.61 0.76
C HIS A 79 3.22 3.48 0.41
N VAL A 80 2.37 3.13 1.37
CA VAL A 80 1.32 2.14 1.22
C VAL A 80 -0.02 2.85 1.17
N VAL A 81 -0.79 2.53 0.14
CA VAL A 81 -2.15 3.03 -0.06
C VAL A 81 -3.11 1.90 0.26
N ILE A 82 -3.91 2.09 1.29
CA ILE A 82 -4.96 1.18 1.71
C ILE A 82 -6.28 1.78 1.24
N THR A 83 -7.07 1.02 0.49
CA THR A 83 -8.40 1.42 0.04
C THR A 83 -9.43 0.40 0.49
N GLY A 84 -10.46 0.82 1.21
CA GLY A 84 -11.53 -0.06 1.69
C GLY A 84 -12.90 0.58 1.55
N ASP A 85 -13.95 -0.22 1.70
CA ASP A 85 -15.32 0.29 1.71
C ASP A 85 -15.71 0.94 3.06
N ASP A 86 -15.08 0.48 4.16
CA ASP A 86 -15.34 0.95 5.54
C ASP A 86 -14.11 1.64 6.17
N GLN A 87 -14.34 2.71 6.94
CA GLN A 87 -13.25 3.38 7.68
C GLN A 87 -12.60 2.44 8.69
N ALA A 88 -13.39 1.66 9.43
CA ALA A 88 -12.90 0.74 10.44
C ALA A 88 -11.92 -0.28 9.85
N ASN A 89 -12.25 -0.82 8.67
CA ASN A 89 -11.41 -1.77 7.95
C ASN A 89 -10.10 -1.15 7.47
N VAL A 90 -10.16 0.09 6.98
CA VAL A 90 -8.98 0.83 6.54
C VAL A 90 -8.07 1.16 7.72
N ASP A 91 -8.62 1.56 8.86
CA ASP A 91 -7.85 1.81 10.08
C ASP A 91 -7.25 0.53 10.67
N MET A 92 -8.00 -0.58 10.67
CA MET A 92 -7.45 -1.89 11.08
C MET A 92 -6.28 -2.33 10.19
N ALA A 93 -6.42 -2.19 8.87
CA ALA A 93 -5.35 -2.52 7.93
C ALA A 93 -4.14 -1.59 8.12
N ALA A 94 -4.38 -0.31 8.43
CA ALA A 94 -3.31 0.64 8.70
C ALA A 94 -2.55 0.31 9.97
N ASP A 95 -3.25 -0.02 11.07
CA ASP A 95 -2.63 -0.45 12.31
C ASP A 95 -1.77 -1.71 12.14
N MET A 96 -2.15 -2.61 11.22
CA MET A 96 -1.35 -3.79 10.89
C MET A 96 -0.08 -3.47 10.08
N ILE A 97 -0.02 -2.33 9.39
CA ILE A 97 1.13 -1.88 8.59
C ILE A 97 2.04 -0.94 9.40
N GLU A 98 1.48 -0.16 10.32
CA GLU A 98 2.21 0.73 11.22
C GLU A 98 2.82 0.01 12.44
N LYS A 99 2.47 -1.27 12.68
CA LYS A 99 3.03 -2.13 13.74
C LYS A 99 4.40 -2.71 13.39
#